data_AF-A0A210PDN3-F1
#
_entry.id   AF-A0A210PDN3-F1
#
_cell.length_a   1.000
_cell.length_b   1.000
_cell.length_c   1.000
_cell.angle_alpha   90.00
_cell.angle_beta   90.00
_cell.angle_gamma   90.00
#
_symmetry.space_group_name_H-M   'P 1'
#
loop_
_entity.id
_entity.type
_entity.pdbx_description
1 polymer ?
#
loop_
_entity_poly.entity_id
_entity_poly.type
_entity_poly.pdbx_seq_one_letter_code
_entity_poly.pdbx_strand_id
1 'polypeptide(L)'
;MDGSTIVSCGMDHSLKMWKTDHESIQTALKESYNFTQGKTRFTTVFQHFPDFSTRDVHRNYVDCVRWLGRFVLSKSCENCIICWKPGLLSDTETALKPKDNKVTVIHRFDYRDCDIWYMRFGIDYWQKVIINIAL
;
A
#
# COMPACT_ATOMS: atom_id res chain seq x y z
N MET A 1 -12.95 1.83 4.02
CA MET A 1 -12.09 0.68 3.67
C MET A 1 -12.36 -0.38 4.70
N ASP A 2 -12.49 -1.63 4.26
CA ASP A 2 -12.82 -2.79 5.10
C ASP A 2 -11.60 -3.43 5.78
N GLY A 3 -10.38 -2.96 5.45
CA GLY A 3 -9.14 -3.49 5.99
C GLY A 3 -8.71 -4.82 5.35
N SER A 4 -9.27 -5.17 4.20
CA SER A 4 -8.98 -6.44 3.49
C SER A 4 -7.63 -6.47 2.75
N THR A 5 -7.02 -5.30 2.51
CA THR A 5 -5.76 -5.20 1.76
C THR A 5 -4.83 -4.15 2.34
N ILE A 6 -3.58 -4.54 2.56
CA ILE A 6 -2.49 -3.67 2.97
C ILE A 6 -1.72 -3.24 1.72
N VAL A 7 -1.33 -1.97 1.66
CA VAL A 7 -0.35 -1.47 0.68
C VAL A 7 0.91 -1.06 1.42
N SER A 8 2.06 -1.51 0.93
CA SER A 8 3.38 -1.13 1.43
C SER A 8 4.24 -0.55 0.33
N CYS A 9 5.25 0.22 0.72
CA CYS A 9 6.22 0.84 -0.16
C CYS A 9 7.61 0.85 0.48
N GLY A 10 8.67 1.09 -0.30
CA GLY A 10 10.02 1.09 0.25
C GLY A 10 11.12 1.66 -0.64
N MET A 11 12.36 1.51 -0.15
CA MET A 11 13.58 2.01 -0.79
C MET A 11 13.92 1.34 -2.11
N ASP A 12 13.38 0.15 -2.38
CA ASP A 12 13.58 -0.59 -3.64
C ASP A 12 12.70 -0.06 -4.79
N HIS A 13 12.03 1.06 -4.57
CA HIS A 13 11.06 1.72 -5.45
C HIS A 13 9.77 0.92 -5.64
N SER A 14 9.58 -0.15 -4.86
CA SER A 14 8.43 -1.02 -5.03
C SER A 14 7.21 -0.51 -4.26
N LEU A 15 6.04 -0.75 -4.85
CA LEU A 15 4.76 -0.76 -4.14
C LEU A 15 4.19 -2.17 -4.21
N LYS A 16 3.77 -2.68 -3.05
CA LYS A 16 3.28 -4.05 -2.89
C LYS A 16 1.91 -4.04 -2.22
N MET A 17 1.00 -4.89 -2.70
CA MET A 17 -0.29 -5.12 -2.06
C MET A 17 -0.35 -6.52 -1.47
N TRP A 18 -0.97 -6.61 -0.30
CA TRP A 18 -1.08 -7.83 0.50
C TRP A 18 -2.52 -7.96 0.93
N LYS A 19 -3.22 -8.96 0.39
CA LYS A 19 -4.55 -9.27 0.86
C LYS A 19 -4.47 -9.96 2.21
N THR A 20 -5.41 -9.65 3.08
CA THR A 20 -5.50 -10.26 4.41
C THR A 20 -6.51 -11.40 4.44
N ASP A 21 -7.25 -11.63 3.36
CA ASP A 21 -8.31 -12.64 3.23
C ASP A 21 -7.78 -14.06 2.94
N HIS A 22 -6.46 -14.24 2.75
CA HIS A 22 -5.83 -15.56 2.64
C HIS A 22 -6.19 -16.44 3.85
N GLU A 23 -6.56 -17.69 3.60
CA GLU A 23 -7.01 -18.64 4.63
C GLU A 23 -5.99 -18.78 5.77
N SER A 24 -4.70 -18.84 5.44
CA SER A 24 -3.61 -18.92 6.42
C SER A 24 -3.58 -17.70 7.34
N ILE A 25 -3.73 -16.49 6.79
CA ILE A 25 -3.76 -15.24 7.54
C ILE A 25 -5.02 -15.16 8.41
N GLN A 26 -6.19 -15.50 7.86
CA GLN A 26 -7.46 -15.50 8.59
C GLN A 26 -7.46 -16.50 9.75
N THR A 27 -6.88 -17.68 9.54
CA THR A 27 -6.73 -18.70 10.59
C THR A 27 -5.80 -18.21 11.69
N ALA A 28 -4.61 -17.72 11.34
CA ALA A 28 -3.67 -17.19 12.33
C ALA A 28 -4.22 -15.98 13.07
N LEU A 29 -5.01 -15.12 12.41
CA LEU A 29 -5.68 -14.01 13.07
C LEU A 29 -6.64 -14.52 14.16
N LYS A 30 -7.49 -15.51 13.86
CA LYS A 30 -8.39 -16.13 14.85
C LYS A 30 -7.64 -16.81 15.99
N GLU A 31 -6.56 -17.51 15.68
CA GLU A 31 -5.71 -18.15 16.68
C GLU A 31 -5.01 -17.12 17.58
N SER A 32 -4.61 -15.98 17.03
CA SER A 32 -3.93 -14.93 17.78
C SER A 32 -4.78 -14.33 18.91
N TYR A 33 -6.10 -14.20 18.69
CA TYR A 33 -7.03 -13.72 19.73
C TYR A 33 -7.20 -14.70 20.90
N ASN A 34 -7.01 -15.99 20.64
CA ASN A 34 -7.16 -17.05 21.64
C ASN A 34 -5.80 -17.48 22.24
N PHE A 35 -4.69 -16.88 21.78
CA PHE A 35 -3.36 -17.22 22.23
C PHE A 35 -3.11 -16.72 23.65
N THR A 36 -2.69 -17.62 24.54
CA THR A 36 -2.28 -17.28 25.91
C THR A 36 -0.79 -17.55 26.07
N GLN A 37 -0.04 -16.55 26.54
CA GLN A 37 1.38 -16.70 26.86
C GLN A 37 1.55 -17.81 27.92
N GLY A 38 2.37 -18.81 27.63
CA GLY A 38 2.75 -19.87 28.58
C GLY A 38 2.60 -21.30 28.09
N LYS A 39 1.85 -21.56 27.01
CA LYS A 39 1.69 -22.92 26.46
C LYS A 39 2.78 -23.28 25.43
N THR A 40 2.99 -22.41 24.44
CA THR A 40 3.96 -22.55 23.35
C THR A 40 4.23 -21.19 22.71
N ARG A 41 5.14 -21.11 21.72
CA ARG A 41 5.27 -19.93 20.86
C ARG A 41 4.11 -19.88 19.87
N PHE A 42 3.60 -18.69 19.57
CA PHE A 42 2.60 -18.48 18.53
C PHE A 42 3.20 -18.79 17.15
N THR A 43 2.47 -19.54 16.32
CA THR A 43 2.89 -19.89 14.96
C THR A 43 2.57 -18.74 14.01
N THR A 44 3.55 -17.87 13.78
CA THR A 44 3.40 -16.74 12.85
C THR A 44 3.30 -17.21 11.39
N VAL A 45 2.43 -16.57 10.61
CA VAL A 45 2.31 -16.79 9.16
C VAL A 45 3.40 -16.02 8.43
N PHE A 46 4.08 -16.70 7.52
CA PHE A 46 5.09 -16.10 6.63
C PHE A 46 4.50 -15.88 5.23
N GLN A 47 4.01 -14.67 4.97
CA GLN A 47 3.54 -14.27 3.65
C GLN A 47 4.72 -13.73 2.82
N HIS A 48 5.37 -14.60 2.05
CA HIS A 48 6.56 -14.23 1.28
C HIS A 48 6.24 -13.44 0.00
N PHE A 49 5.09 -13.70 -0.62
CA PHE A 49 4.74 -13.16 -1.92
C PHE A 49 3.59 -12.17 -1.82
N PRO A 50 3.72 -10.95 -2.35
CA PRO A 50 2.62 -10.00 -2.42
C PRO A 50 1.62 -10.41 -3.51
N ASP A 51 0.36 -10.02 -3.33
CA ASP A 51 -0.71 -10.23 -4.32
C ASP A 51 -0.54 -9.33 -5.55
N PHE A 52 0.16 -8.20 -5.39
CA PHE A 52 0.55 -7.30 -6.47
C PHE A 52 1.88 -6.64 -6.15
N SER A 53 2.73 -6.43 -7.15
CA SER A 53 3.98 -5.68 -7.00
C SER A 53 4.28 -4.90 -8.28
N THR A 54 4.65 -3.64 -8.12
CA THR A 54 5.10 -2.78 -9.22
C THR A 54 6.30 -1.93 -8.79
N ARG A 55 7.12 -1.52 -9.75
CA ARG A 55 8.18 -0.51 -9.60
C ARG A 55 8.03 0.63 -10.62
N ASP A 56 6.90 0.67 -11.32
CA ASP A 56 6.72 1.53 -12.50
C ASP A 56 6.05 2.87 -12.17
N VAL A 57 5.72 3.10 -10.89
CA VAL A 57 5.04 4.33 -10.44
C VAL A 57 6.03 5.48 -10.23
N HIS A 58 7.14 5.19 -9.54
CA HIS A 58 8.16 6.17 -9.15
C HIS A 58 9.54 5.71 -9.63
N ARG A 59 10.44 6.66 -9.87
CA ARG A 59 11.82 6.34 -10.29
C ARG A 59 12.82 6.30 -9.14
N ASN A 60 12.37 6.58 -7.91
CA ASN A 60 13.18 6.64 -6.70
C ASN A 60 12.45 5.98 -5.52
N TYR A 61 13.05 5.99 -4.32
CA TYR A 61 12.45 5.40 -3.12
C TYR A 61 11.05 5.95 -2.86
N VAL A 62 10.17 5.11 -2.36
CA VAL A 62 8.80 5.49 -2.04
C VAL A 62 8.69 5.59 -0.52
N ASP A 63 8.52 6.81 -0.02
CA ASP A 63 8.58 7.11 1.41
C ASP A 63 7.20 7.19 2.07
N CYS A 64 6.14 7.35 1.28
CA CYS A 64 4.77 7.36 1.78
C CYS A 64 3.79 6.72 0.80
N VAL A 65 2.88 5.92 1.34
CA VAL A 65 1.76 5.32 0.62
C VAL A 65 0.49 5.34 1.46
N ARG A 66 -0.62 5.68 0.83
CA ARG A 66 -1.97 5.69 1.43
C ARG A 66 -3.00 5.24 0.41
N TRP A 67 -4.06 4.63 0.91
CA TRP A 67 -5.25 4.38 0.10
C TRP A 67 -6.10 5.66 -0.04
N LEU A 68 -6.69 5.85 -1.21
CA LEU A 68 -7.70 6.87 -1.53
C LEU A 68 -8.91 6.18 -2.15
N GLY A 69 -9.87 5.78 -1.33
CA GLY A 69 -11.00 4.95 -1.75
C GLY A 69 -10.50 3.63 -2.38
N ARG A 70 -10.61 3.53 -3.71
CA ARG A 70 -10.17 2.38 -4.52
C ARG A 70 -8.81 2.57 -5.21
N PHE A 71 -8.22 3.76 -5.06
CA PHE A 71 -6.95 4.15 -5.65
C PHE A 71 -5.86 4.18 -4.57
N VAL A 72 -4.61 4.27 -5.01
CA VAL A 72 -3.45 4.43 -4.15
C VAL A 72 -2.83 5.80 -4.42
N LEU A 73 -2.49 6.51 -3.36
CA LEU A 73 -1.62 7.66 -3.39
C LEU A 73 -0.25 7.24 -2.90
N SER A 74 0.77 7.56 -3.67
CA SER A 74 2.16 7.30 -3.30
C SER A 74 3.06 8.48 -3.63
N LYS A 75 4.14 8.56 -2.86
CA LYS A 75 5.06 9.69 -2.83
C LYS A 75 6.50 9.20 -2.90
N SER A 76 7.30 9.94 -3.64
CA SER A 76 8.75 9.83 -3.70
C SER A 76 9.34 11.24 -3.58
N CYS A 77 10.55 11.46 -4.07
CA CYS A 77 11.23 12.76 -4.10
C CYS A 77 11.26 13.38 -5.50
N GLU A 78 10.14 13.19 -6.19
CA GLU A 78 9.88 13.69 -7.54
C GLU A 78 8.96 14.93 -7.49
N ASN A 79 8.86 15.60 -6.33
CA ASN A 79 7.99 16.75 -6.08
C ASN A 79 6.53 16.54 -6.51
N CYS A 80 6.04 15.31 -6.37
CA CYS A 80 4.66 14.96 -6.69
C CYS A 80 4.13 13.82 -5.82
N ILE A 81 2.81 13.80 -5.68
CA ILE A 81 2.05 12.65 -5.19
C ILE A 81 1.34 12.04 -6.39
N ILE A 82 1.50 10.75 -6.60
CA ILE A 82 0.90 10.04 -7.73
C ILE A 82 -0.32 9.26 -7.25
N CYS A 83 -1.46 9.52 -7.88
CA CYS A 83 -2.67 8.71 -7.74
C CYS A 83 -2.70 7.65 -8.83
N TRP A 84 -2.82 6.38 -8.44
CA TRP A 84 -2.76 5.26 -9.37
C TRP A 84 -3.60 4.08 -8.91
N LYS A 85 -3.78 3.11 -9.80
CA LYS A 85 -4.41 1.82 -9.50
C LYS A 85 -3.72 0.67 -10.24
N PRO A 86 -3.76 -0.56 -9.72
CA PRO A 86 -3.32 -1.73 -10.45
C PRO A 86 -4.24 -2.02 -11.66
N GLY A 87 -3.67 -2.64 -12.68
CA GLY A 87 -4.36 -2.99 -13.92
C GLY A 87 -4.60 -1.81 -14.86
N LEU A 88 -5.51 -1.98 -15.81
CA LEU A 88 -5.85 -1.01 -16.85
C LEU A 88 -7.00 -0.09 -16.43
N LEU A 89 -7.11 1.10 -17.03
CA LEU A 89 -8.21 2.04 -16.73
C LEU A 89 -9.61 1.41 -16.94
N SER A 90 -9.75 0.55 -17.95
CA SER A 90 -10.99 -0.16 -18.28
C SER A 90 -11.38 -1.25 -17.29
N ASP A 91 -10.45 -1.70 -16.43
CA ASP A 91 -10.74 -2.70 -15.42
C ASP A 91 -11.68 -2.11 -14.37
N THR A 92 -12.93 -2.57 -14.39
CA THR A 92 -14.04 -2.12 -13.54
C THR A 92 -13.94 -2.69 -12.13
N GLU A 93 -13.35 -3.88 -12.01
CA GLU A 93 -13.01 -4.50 -10.73
C GLU A 93 -11.59 -4.12 -10.30
N THR A 94 -11.44 -3.85 -9.01
CA THR A 94 -10.14 -3.72 -8.33
C THR A 94 -9.51 -5.07 -8.01
N ALA A 95 -10.04 -6.16 -8.55
CA ALA A 95 -9.51 -7.50 -8.32
C ALA A 95 -8.08 -7.56 -8.86
N LEU A 96 -7.12 -7.80 -7.96
CA LEU A 96 -5.74 -8.03 -8.32
C LEU A 96 -5.66 -9.29 -9.18
N LYS A 97 -5.29 -9.12 -10.45
CA LYS A 97 -5.10 -10.23 -11.38
C LYS A 97 -3.75 -10.88 -11.10
N PRO A 98 -3.68 -12.21 -10.93
CA PRO A 98 -2.42 -12.90 -10.72
C PRO A 98 -1.43 -12.59 -11.85
N LYS A 99 -0.19 -12.24 -11.47
CA LYS A 99 0.92 -11.90 -12.39
C LYS A 99 0.75 -10.62 -13.22
N ASP A 100 -0.32 -9.85 -13.02
CA ASP A 100 -0.43 -8.52 -13.63
C ASP A 100 0.30 -7.50 -12.76
N ASN A 101 1.32 -6.86 -13.31
CA ASN A 101 2.09 -5.79 -12.66
C ASN A 101 1.78 -4.41 -13.25
N LYS A 102 0.81 -4.33 -14.18
CA LYS A 102 0.45 -3.06 -14.83
C LYS A 102 -0.13 -2.09 -13.83
N VAL A 103 0.17 -0.82 -14.08
CA VAL A 103 -0.36 0.30 -13.31
C VAL A 103 -0.99 1.29 -14.28
N THR A 104 -2.13 1.84 -13.87
CA THR A 104 -2.71 3.03 -14.48
C THR A 104 -2.50 4.22 -13.53
N VAL A 105 -1.78 5.23 -13.99
CA VAL A 105 -1.72 6.54 -13.31
C VAL A 105 -3.00 7.30 -13.61
N ILE A 106 -3.72 7.68 -12.55
CA ILE A 106 -4.97 8.44 -12.61
C ILE A 106 -4.68 9.93 -12.61
N HIS A 107 -3.76 10.37 -11.73
CA HIS A 107 -3.43 11.78 -11.58
C HIS A 107 -2.05 11.97 -10.97
N ARG A 108 -1.43 13.12 -11.22
CA ARG A 108 -0.20 13.57 -10.57
C ARG A 108 -0.49 14.91 -9.90
N PHE A 109 -0.39 14.94 -8.58
CA PHE A 109 -0.53 16.17 -7.80
C PHE A 109 0.86 16.77 -7.60
N ASP A 110 1.03 18.04 -7.97
CA ASP A 110 2.24 18.78 -7.67
C ASP A 110 2.39 18.94 -6.16
N TYR A 111 3.55 18.55 -5.64
CA TYR A 111 3.84 18.60 -4.21
C TYR A 111 5.29 19.07 -4.03
N ARG A 112 5.45 20.40 -3.93
CA ARG A 112 6.74 21.09 -3.97
C ARG A 112 7.56 20.83 -2.70
N ASP A 113 8.87 21.05 -2.81
CA ASP A 113 9.83 21.01 -1.69
C ASP A 113 9.81 19.67 -0.95
N CYS A 114 9.68 18.58 -1.72
CA CYS A 114 9.57 17.21 -1.24
C CYS A 114 10.74 16.34 -1.71
N ASP A 115 11.89 16.97 -1.89
CA ASP A 115 13.17 16.41 -2.30
C ASP A 115 13.94 15.74 -1.15
N ILE A 116 13.46 15.88 0.09
CA ILE A 116 13.99 15.19 1.28
C ILE A 116 13.25 13.88 1.58
N TRP A 117 13.97 12.96 2.19
CA TRP A 117 13.53 11.58 2.44
C TRP A 117 12.59 11.53 3.66
N TYR A 118 11.75 10.49 3.72
CA TYR A 118 10.89 10.17 4.87
C TYR A 118 9.78 11.19 5.18
N MET A 119 9.50 12.11 4.27
CA MET A 119 8.36 13.02 4.38
C MET A 119 7.07 12.24 4.16
N ARG A 120 6.14 12.32 5.12
CA ARG A 120 4.86 11.63 5.03
C ARG A 120 3.74 12.60 4.72
N PHE A 121 2.76 12.13 3.98
CA PHE A 121 1.48 12.81 3.88
C PHE A 121 0.41 12.07 4.69
N GLY A 122 -0.41 12.85 5.40
CA GLY A 122 -1.65 12.41 5.99
C GLY A 122 -2.82 12.73 5.07
N ILE A 123 -3.88 11.93 5.15
CA ILE A 123 -5.17 12.23 4.55
C ILE A 123 -6.21 12.28 5.66
N ASP A 124 -7.06 13.30 5.63
CA ASP A 124 -8.17 13.42 6.57
C ASP A 124 -9.25 12.37 6.31
N TYR A 125 -10.16 12.18 7.27
CA TYR A 125 -11.22 11.18 7.18
C TYR A 125 -12.07 11.32 5.90
N TRP A 126 -12.26 12.56 5.42
CA TRP A 126 -13.07 12.86 4.24
C TRP A 126 -12.30 12.76 2.92
N GLN A 127 -10.99 12.49 2.96
CA GLN A 127 -10.14 12.38 1.79
C GLN A 127 -10.04 13.67 0.96
N LYS A 128 -10.14 14.83 1.61
CA LYS A 128 -10.12 16.15 0.99
C LYS A 128 -8.83 16.93 1.24
N VAL A 129 -8.13 16.64 2.33
CA VAL A 129 -6.96 17.42 2.78
C VAL A 129 -5.75 16.51 2.90
N ILE A 130 -4.65 16.94 2.28
CA ILE A 130 -3.34 16.33 2.38
C ILE A 130 -2.49 17.19 3.32
N ILE A 131 -2.04 16.62 4.44
CA ILE A 131 -1.22 17.32 5.44
C ILE A 131 0.21 16.78 5.38
N ASN A 132 1.20 17.66 5.36
CA ASN A 132 2.60 17.25 5.50
C ASN A 132 2.90 16.89 6.96
N ILE A 133 3.48 15.72 7.18
CA ILE A 133 4.00 15.30 8.48
C ILE A 133 5.51 15.10 8.29
N ALA A 134 6.28 16.12 8.66
CA ALA A 134 7.71 15.98 8.85
C ALA A 134 7.95 15.19 10.16
N LEU A 135 8.78 14.15 10.09
CA LEU A 135 9.24 13.38 11.25
C LEU A 135 10.51 14.01 11.84
#